data_AF-A0A914D3Q7-F1
#
_entry.id   AF-A0A914D3Q7-F1
#
_cell.length_a   1.000
_cell.length_b   1.000
_cell.length_c   1.000
_cell.angle_alpha   90.00
_cell.angle_beta   90.00
_cell.angle_gamma   90.00
#
_symmetry.space_group_name_H-M   'P 1'
#
loop_
_entity.id
_entity.type
_entity.pdbx_description
1 polymer ?
#
loop_
_entity_poly.entity_id
_entity_poly.type
_entity_poly.pdbx_seq_one_letter_code
_entity_poly.pdbx_strand_id
1 'polypeptide(L)'
;MAPKEDDLKSCVYKFYSDHQESGKQFTAKHFMDEGVLKSTIYDILKRYEDNLPAERQSGSGQIAKIFTPKKVEQLKKDFGHKDGISQRQAAKKYGCSQQMNK
;
A
#
# COMPACT_ATOMS: atom_id res chain seq x y z
N MET A 1 -6.26 -19.25 12.57
CA MET A 1 -5.64 -17.99 12.10
C MET A 1 -4.73 -18.37 10.94
N ALA A 2 -5.13 -18.10 9.70
CA ALA A 2 -4.27 -18.33 8.54
C ALA A 2 -3.07 -17.35 8.62
N PRO A 3 -1.84 -17.79 8.30
CA PRO A 3 -0.73 -16.86 8.18
C PRO A 3 -1.08 -15.90 7.04
N LYS A 4 -1.04 -14.60 7.32
CA LYS A 4 -1.30 -13.57 6.31
C LYS A 4 -0.20 -13.72 5.27
N GLU A 5 -0.51 -13.65 3.98
CA GLU A 5 0.36 -14.00 2.85
C GLU A 5 1.84 -13.50 2.93
N ASP A 6 2.10 -12.43 3.67
CA ASP A 6 3.44 -11.88 3.94
C ASP A 6 4.33 -12.79 4.81
N ASP A 7 3.72 -13.61 5.68
CA ASP A 7 4.42 -14.58 6.53
C ASP A 7 5.01 -15.73 5.67
N LEU A 8 4.24 -16.22 4.68
CA LEU A 8 4.67 -17.31 3.80
C LEU A 8 5.87 -16.88 2.94
N LYS A 9 5.81 -15.70 2.32
CA LYS A 9 6.91 -15.18 1.50
C LYS A 9 8.19 -15.05 2.30
N SER A 10 8.07 -14.52 3.52
CA SER A 10 9.19 -14.36 4.43
C SER A 10 9.80 -15.70 4.84
N CYS A 11 8.98 -16.72 5.09
CA CYS A 11 9.46 -18.08 5.37
C CYS A 11 10.17 -18.72 4.17
N VAL A 12 9.59 -18.61 2.97
CA VAL A 12 10.21 -19.15 1.74
C VAL A 12 11.54 -18.47 1.44
N TYR A 13 11.64 -17.14 1.62
CA TYR A 13 12.88 -16.39 1.43
C TYR A 13 13.98 -16.86 2.38
N LYS A 14 13.67 -16.96 3.69
CA LYS A 14 14.62 -17.44 4.70
C LYS A 14 15.06 -18.87 4.39
N PHE A 15 14.11 -19.76 4.17
CA PHE A 15 14.39 -21.17 3.88
C PHE A 15 15.27 -21.34 2.63
N TYR A 16 14.97 -20.60 1.55
CA TYR A 16 15.76 -20.66 0.32
C TYR A 16 17.16 -20.07 0.50
N SER A 17 17.30 -18.98 1.27
CA SER A 17 18.60 -18.40 1.61
C SER A 17 19.47 -19.38 2.41
N ASP A 18 18.88 -20.12 3.35
CA ASP A 18 19.59 -21.07 4.20
C ASP A 18 19.98 -22.36 3.43
N HIS A 19 19.24 -22.71 2.38
CA HIS A 19 19.43 -23.95 1.60
C HIS A 19 19.78 -23.68 0.13
N GLN A 20 20.51 -22.60 -0.14
CA GLN A 20 20.80 -22.15 -1.50
C GLN A 20 21.53 -23.22 -2.34
N GLU A 21 22.38 -24.03 -1.71
CA GLU A 21 23.11 -25.14 -2.36
C GLU A 21 22.20 -26.28 -2.84
N SER A 22 21.06 -26.49 -2.18
CA SER A 22 20.09 -27.55 -2.52
C SER A 22 19.18 -27.16 -3.68
N GLY A 23 19.15 -25.87 -4.03
CA GLY A 23 18.43 -25.33 -5.17
C GLY A 23 16.90 -25.25 -5.00
N LYS A 24 16.24 -24.65 -6.01
CA LYS A 24 14.81 -24.32 -5.98
C LYS A 24 13.88 -25.52 -5.80
N GLN A 25 14.26 -26.67 -6.38
CA GLN A 25 13.42 -27.87 -6.35
C GLN A 25 13.28 -28.41 -4.92
N PHE A 26 14.34 -28.31 -4.12
CA PHE A 26 14.32 -28.71 -2.72
C PHE A 26 13.33 -27.86 -1.91
N THR A 27 13.43 -26.53 -2.03
CA THR A 27 12.49 -25.60 -1.40
C THR A 27 11.06 -25.79 -1.88
N ALA A 28 10.85 -25.96 -3.18
CA ALA A 28 9.53 -26.20 -3.74
C ALA A 28 8.90 -27.49 -3.18
N LYS A 29 9.68 -28.56 -3.04
CA LYS A 29 9.19 -29.82 -2.46
C LYS A 29 8.76 -29.64 -1.01
N HIS A 30 9.59 -29.00 -0.19
CA HIS A 30 9.29 -28.75 1.23
C HIS A 30 7.96 -28.03 1.42
N PHE A 31 7.75 -26.91 0.73
CA PHE A 31 6.50 -26.13 0.86
C PHE A 31 5.31 -26.76 0.13
N MET A 32 5.54 -27.60 -0.88
CA MET A 32 4.47 -28.43 -1.48
C MET A 32 3.95 -29.47 -0.48
N ASP A 33 4.84 -30.09 0.29
CA ASP A 33 4.47 -31.04 1.35
C ASP A 33 3.68 -30.34 2.49
N GLU A 34 3.91 -29.04 2.69
CA GLU A 34 3.12 -28.18 3.59
C GLU A 34 1.78 -27.69 2.99
N GLY A 35 1.47 -28.06 1.75
CA GLY A 35 0.21 -27.74 1.08
C GLY A 35 0.20 -26.41 0.30
N VAL A 36 1.36 -25.79 0.08
CA VAL A 36 1.49 -24.59 -0.76
C VAL A 36 1.54 -24.98 -2.23
N LEU A 37 0.78 -24.26 -3.07
CA LEU A 37 0.77 -24.51 -4.51
C LEU A 37 2.15 -24.26 -5.13
N LYS A 38 2.57 -25.17 -6.01
CA LYS A 38 3.84 -25.08 -6.75
C LYS A 38 4.00 -23.74 -7.47
N SER A 39 2.96 -23.26 -8.14
CA SER A 39 2.97 -21.96 -8.84
C SER A 39 3.33 -20.83 -7.88
N THR A 40 2.67 -20.77 -6.73
CA THR A 40 2.92 -19.76 -5.69
C THR A 40 4.37 -19.79 -5.21
N ILE A 41 4.94 -20.98 -4.97
CA ILE A 41 6.33 -21.08 -4.51
C ILE A 41 7.31 -20.56 -5.56
N TYR A 42 7.12 -20.94 -6.83
CA TYR A 42 8.00 -20.49 -7.91
C TYR A 42 7.84 -18.98 -8.21
N ASP A 43 6.63 -18.43 -8.07
CA ASP A 43 6.41 -16.98 -8.17
C ASP A 43 7.15 -16.22 -7.06
N ILE A 44 7.17 -16.77 -5.84
CA ILE A 44 7.93 -16.21 -4.72
C ILE A 44 9.44 -16.31 -4.95
N LEU A 45 9.93 -17.48 -5.38
CA LEU A 45 11.36 -17.67 -5.69
C LEU A 45 11.82 -16.77 -6.83
N LYS A 46 11.00 -16.57 -7.86
CA LYS A 46 11.29 -15.64 -8.94
C LYS A 46 11.46 -14.21 -8.41
N ARG A 47 10.57 -13.77 -7.52
CA ARG A 47 10.68 -12.46 -6.86
C ARG A 47 11.96 -12.34 -6.02
N TYR A 48 12.39 -13.40 -5.37
CA TYR A 48 13.66 -13.43 -4.63
C TYR A 48 14.84 -13.20 -5.58
N GLU A 49 14.85 -13.86 -6.74
CA GLU A 49 15.89 -13.68 -7.76
C GLU A 49 15.88 -12.27 -8.37
N ASP A 50 14.69 -11.69 -8.53
CA ASP A 50 14.51 -10.30 -8.97
C ASP A 50 14.91 -9.27 -7.87
N ASN A 51 15.46 -9.72 -6.73
CA ASN A 51 15.83 -8.92 -5.57
C ASN A 51 14.67 -8.05 -5.03
N LEU A 52 13.44 -8.53 -5.17
CA LEU A 52 12.25 -7.84 -4.68
C LEU A 52 11.98 -8.20 -3.22
N PRO A 53 11.57 -7.24 -2.38
CA PRO A 53 11.25 -7.52 -0.99
C PRO A 53 10.09 -8.51 -0.86
N ALA A 54 10.14 -9.32 0.21
CA ALA A 54 9.06 -10.23 0.60
C ALA A 54 7.81 -9.46 1.06
N GLU A 55 8.01 -8.26 1.61
CA GLU A 55 6.95 -7.39 2.09
C GLU A 55 6.00 -6.97 0.96
N ARG A 56 4.72 -6.85 1.31
CA ARG A 56 3.72 -6.29 0.42
C ARG A 56 4.02 -4.81 0.17
N GLN A 57 4.17 -4.45 -1.09
CA GLN A 57 4.15 -3.03 -1.47
C GLN A 57 2.79 -2.44 -1.13
N SER A 58 2.81 -1.32 -0.40
CA SER A 58 1.61 -0.51 -0.15
C SER A 58 0.88 -0.27 -1.47
N GLY A 59 -0.39 -0.64 -1.53
CA GLY A 59 -1.17 -0.48 -2.75
C GLY A 59 -1.17 0.98 -3.20
N SER A 60 -1.08 1.21 -4.51
CA SER A 60 -1.11 2.54 -5.14
C SER A 60 -2.48 3.22 -5.09
N GLY A 61 -3.34 2.80 -4.14
CA GLY A 61 -4.68 3.33 -3.97
C GLY A 61 -4.66 4.86 -3.88
N GLN A 62 -5.66 5.49 -4.47
CA GLN A 62 -5.79 6.94 -4.43
C GLN A 62 -5.89 7.39 -2.97
N ILE A 63 -4.87 8.14 -2.51
CA ILE A 63 -4.91 8.78 -1.19
C ILE A 63 -6.16 9.68 -1.16
N ALA A 64 -7.04 9.45 -0.19
CA ALA A 64 -8.23 10.26 -0.01
C ALA A 64 -7.81 11.70 0.33
N LYS A 65 -7.85 12.59 -0.67
CA LYS A 65 -7.54 14.01 -0.47
C LYS A 65 -8.79 14.71 0.01
N ILE A 66 -8.75 15.24 1.24
CA ILE A 66 -9.79 16.14 1.79
C ILE A 66 -10.03 17.32 0.82
N PHE A 67 -8.95 17.76 0.14
CA PHE A 67 -8.99 18.80 -0.86
C PHE A 67 -8.26 18.39 -2.14
N THR A 68 -8.95 18.45 -3.28
CA THR A 68 -8.29 18.30 -4.59
C THR A 68 -7.41 19.51 -4.89
N PRO A 69 -6.30 19.36 -5.64
CA PRO A 69 -5.44 20.49 -6.03
C PRO A 69 -6.22 21.65 -6.67
N LYS A 70 -7.19 21.32 -7.52
CA LYS A 70 -8.08 22.29 -8.18
C LYS A 70 -8.87 23.15 -7.17
N LYS A 71 -9.37 22.54 -6.09
CA LYS A 71 -10.07 23.28 -5.03
C LYS A 71 -9.10 24.19 -4.26
N VAL A 72 -7.84 23.78 -4.05
CA VAL A 72 -6.82 24.62 -3.39
C VAL A 72 -6.55 25.87 -4.22
N GLU A 73 -6.42 25.74 -5.53
CA GLU A 73 -6.22 26.88 -6.43
C GLU A 73 -7.41 27.84 -6.43
N GLN A 74 -8.64 27.31 -6.41
CA GLN A 74 -9.84 28.13 -6.29
C GLN A 74 -9.88 28.88 -4.96
N LEU A 75 -9.51 28.23 -3.85
CA LEU A 75 -9.42 28.89 -2.54
C LEU A 75 -8.38 30.02 -2.57
N LYS A 76 -7.20 29.80 -3.16
CA LYS A 76 -6.19 30.85 -3.35
C LYS A 76 -6.73 32.03 -4.16
N LYS A 77 -7.51 31.77 -5.22
CA LYS A 77 -8.14 32.81 -6.05
C LYS A 77 -9.26 33.56 -5.32
N ASP A 78 -9.99 32.90 -4.43
CA ASP A 78 -11.04 33.51 -3.63
C ASP A 78 -10.48 34.54 -2.63
N PHE A 79 -9.28 34.30 -2.08
CA PHE A 79 -8.57 35.22 -1.17
C PHE A 79 -7.54 36.13 -1.85
N GLY A 80 -7.21 35.88 -3.12
CA GLY A 80 -6.19 36.64 -3.85
C GLY A 80 -6.67 38.06 -4.15
N HIS A 81 -6.14 39.05 -3.43
CA HIS A 81 -6.44 40.48 -3.59
C HIS A 81 -7.93 40.81 -3.51
N LYS A 82 -8.69 40.04 -2.72
CA LYS A 82 -10.14 40.21 -2.52
C LYS A 82 -10.49 40.11 -1.06
N ASP A 83 -11.16 41.14 -0.55
CA ASP A 83 -11.60 41.21 0.85
C ASP A 83 -13.08 40.77 1.01
N GLY A 84 -13.71 40.34 -0.09
CA GLY A 84 -15.15 40.06 -0.14
C GLY A 84 -15.60 38.72 0.47
N ILE A 85 -14.66 37.87 0.92
CA ILE A 85 -14.98 36.57 1.51
C ILE A 85 -14.21 36.39 2.82
N SER A 86 -14.95 36.24 3.91
CA SER A 86 -14.37 35.87 5.21
C SER A 86 -13.99 34.39 5.25
N GLN A 87 -13.06 34.03 6.15
CA GLN A 87 -12.66 32.63 6.37
C GLN A 87 -13.86 31.71 6.66
N ARG A 88 -14.84 32.19 7.43
CA ARG A 88 -16.07 31.43 7.74
C ARG A 88 -16.91 31.16 6.50
N GLN A 89 -17.07 32.15 5.62
CA GLN A 89 -17.81 31.98 4.37
C GLN A 89 -17.09 31.03 3.41
N ALA A 90 -15.76 31.12 3.31
CA ALA A 90 -14.96 30.17 2.54
C ALA A 90 -15.10 28.74 3.12
N ALA A 91 -14.98 28.56 4.43
CA ALA A 91 -15.13 27.25 5.07
C ALA A 91 -16.51 26.62 4.79
N LYS A 92 -17.59 27.42 4.80
CA LYS A 92 -18.93 26.99 4.41
C LYS A 92 -19.00 26.60 2.93
N LYS A 93 -18.43 27.42 2.03
CA LYS A 93 -18.40 27.18 0.57
C LYS A 93 -17.70 25.87 0.21
N TYR A 94 -16.64 25.53 0.92
CA TYR A 94 -15.85 24.32 0.67
C TYR A 94 -16.25 23.12 1.55
N GLY A 95 -17.27 23.25 2.40
CA GLY A 95 -17.75 22.16 3.25
C GLY A 95 -16.79 21.77 4.37
N CYS A 96 -15.92 22.69 4.80
CA CYS A 96 -14.92 22.50 5.85
C CYS A 96 -15.23 23.31 7.12
N SER A 97 -16.43 23.92 7.20
CA SER A 97 -16.87 24.60 8.42
C SER A 97 -17.17 23.59 9.53
N GLN A 98 -16.79 23.90 10.76
CA GLN A 98 -17.22 23.11 11.93
C GLN A 98 -18.75 23.03 11.98
N GLN A 99 -19.29 21.83 12.14
CA GLN A 99 -20.70 21.65 12.50
C GLN A 99 -20.87 22.16 13.93
N MET A 100 -21.72 23.17 14.10
CA MET A 100 -22.20 23.52 15.43
C MET A 100 -23.18 22.42 15.84
N ASN A 101 -22.73 21.48 16.67
CA ASN A 101 -23.63 20.59 17.39
C ASN A 101 -24.53 21.50 18.25
N LYS A 102 -25.83 21.51 17.95
CA LYS A 102 -26.86 22.17 18.77
C LYS A 102 -27.43 21.19 19.77
#